data_AF-A0A7X2ID39-F1
#
_entry.id   AF-A0A7X2ID39-F1
#
_cell.length_a   1.000
_cell.length_b   1.000
_cell.length_c   1.000
_cell.angle_alpha   90.00
_cell.angle_beta   90.00
_cell.angle_gamma   90.00
#
_symmetry.space_group_name_H-M   'P 1'
#
loop_
_entity.id
_entity.type
_entity.pdbx_description
1 polymer ?
#
loop_
_entity_poly.entity_id
_entity_poly.type
_entity_poly.pdbx_seq_one_letter_code
_entity_poly.pdbx_strand_id
1 'polypeptide(L)'
;MDSHKIAIGQRLRMIRLRMGISQNLFARALNTAPNHICQIERGRCVPGSRLLCLMREQFGIDITWLLSGHSASTSSSLLKREIAALVADYDRADANGKAFLIYTASFLAEGKEQKPGTIPTKKTGR
;
A
#
# COMPACT_ATOMS: atom_id res chain seq x y z
N MET A 1 0.42 20.31 -23.40
CA MET A 1 -0.55 19.31 -22.92
C MET A 1 -0.16 18.93 -21.51
N ASP A 2 -1.11 18.89 -20.56
CA ASP A 2 -0.78 18.60 -19.16
C ASP A 2 -0.36 17.15 -18.96
N SER A 3 0.92 16.94 -18.67
CA SER A 3 1.52 15.61 -18.42
C SER A 3 0.77 14.83 -17.33
N HIS A 4 0.26 15.53 -16.32
CA HIS A 4 -0.51 14.94 -15.23
C HIS A 4 -1.84 14.33 -15.69
N LYS A 5 -2.59 15.01 -16.58
CA LYS A 5 -3.86 14.49 -17.12
C LYS A 5 -3.63 13.25 -17.97
N ILE A 6 -2.56 13.26 -18.76
CA ILE A 6 -2.16 12.10 -19.58
C ILE A 6 -1.87 10.90 -18.68
N ALA A 7 -1.13 11.09 -17.58
CA ALA A 7 -0.80 10.00 -16.66
C ALA A 7 -2.04 9.39 -15.98
N ILE A 8 -3.02 10.21 -15.56
CA ILE A 8 -4.30 9.72 -15.02
C ILE A 8 -5.05 8.89 -16.08
N GLY A 9 -5.15 9.43 -17.29
CA GLY A 9 -5.81 8.75 -18.41
C GLY A 9 -5.18 7.40 -18.75
N GLN A 10 -3.85 7.32 -18.77
CA GLN A 10 -3.11 6.08 -19.00
C GLN A 10 -3.34 5.06 -17.90
N ARG A 11 -3.32 5.47 -16.63
CA ARG A 11 -3.63 4.58 -15.50
C ARG A 11 -5.05 4.05 -15.56
N LEU A 12 -6.02 4.91 -15.88
CA LEU A 12 -7.42 4.48 -16.03
C LEU A 12 -7.57 3.47 -17.17
N ARG A 13 -6.97 3.76 -18.33
CA ARG A 13 -6.96 2.86 -19.48
C ARG A 13 -6.36 1.51 -19.12
N MET A 14 -5.25 1.50 -18.38
CA MET A 14 -4.60 0.27 -17.93
C MET A 14 -5.54 -0.57 -17.05
N ILE A 15 -6.23 0.03 -16.08
CA ILE A 15 -7.21 -0.69 -15.24
C ILE A 15 -8.31 -1.30 -16.12
N ARG A 16 -8.91 -0.49 -17.01
CA ARG A 16 -9.99 -0.96 -17.88
C ARG A 16 -9.56 -2.14 -18.76
N LEU A 17 -8.36 -2.07 -19.33
CA LEU A 17 -7.83 -3.15 -20.18
C LEU A 17 -7.52 -4.42 -19.38
N ARG A 18 -7.05 -4.31 -18.13
CA ARG A 18 -6.87 -5.47 -17.24
C ARG A 18 -8.18 -6.18 -16.92
N MET A 19 -9.29 -5.45 -16.89
CA MET A 19 -10.63 -6.01 -16.72
C MET A 19 -11.20 -6.61 -18.02
N GLY A 20 -10.54 -6.42 -19.17
CA GLY A 20 -10.99 -6.96 -20.47
C GLY A 20 -12.24 -6.29 -21.04
N ILE A 21 -12.62 -5.10 -20.57
CA ILE A 21 -13.86 -4.42 -20.98
C ILE A 21 -13.61 -3.26 -21.95
N SER A 22 -14.60 -2.99 -22.81
CA SER A 22 -14.56 -1.87 -23.75
C SER A 22 -14.82 -0.52 -23.06
N GLN A 23 -14.42 0.59 -23.69
CA GLN A 23 -14.75 1.94 -23.20
C GLN A 23 -16.26 2.15 -23.07
N ASN A 24 -17.05 1.60 -24.01
CA ASN A 24 -18.51 1.68 -23.97
C ASN A 24 -19.10 0.95 -22.75
N LEU A 25 -18.63 -0.26 -22.47
CA LEU A 25 -19.10 -1.03 -21.31
C LEU A 25 -18.70 -0.34 -20.01
N PHE A 26 -17.47 0.18 -19.93
CA PHE A 26 -16.99 0.90 -18.76
C PHE A 26 -17.78 2.20 -18.52
N ALA A 27 -18.08 2.96 -19.57
CA ALA A 27 -18.89 4.17 -19.49
C ALA A 27 -20.32 3.87 -19.02
N ARG A 28 -20.93 2.80 -19.55
CA ARG A 28 -22.28 2.36 -19.13
C ARG A 28 -22.33 1.99 -17.65
N ALA A 29 -21.35 1.23 -17.15
CA ALA A 29 -21.28 0.86 -15.74
C ALA A 29 -21.17 2.11 -14.84
N LEU A 30 -20.28 3.03 -15.22
CA LEU A 30 -20.05 4.28 -14.49
C LEU A 30 -21.11 5.37 -14.75
N ASN A 31 -22.21 5.04 -15.43
CA ASN A 31 -23.29 5.96 -15.77
C ASN A 31 -22.78 7.29 -16.39
N THR A 32 -21.90 7.18 -17.39
CA THR A 32 -21.32 8.32 -18.11
C THR A 32 -21.28 8.08 -19.63
N ALA A 33 -21.04 9.14 -20.40
CA ALA A 33 -20.96 9.03 -21.85
C ALA A 33 -19.65 8.34 -22.29
N PRO A 34 -19.67 7.44 -23.31
CA PRO A 34 -18.45 6.79 -23.80
C PRO A 34 -17.37 7.76 -24.27
N ASN A 35 -17.78 8.88 -24.89
CA ASN A 35 -16.85 9.95 -25.26
C ASN A 35 -16.11 10.48 -24.03
N HIS A 36 -16.76 10.63 -22.88
CA HIS A 36 -16.12 11.12 -21.66
C HIS A 36 -14.97 10.21 -21.19
N ILE A 37 -15.17 8.89 -21.16
CA ILE A 37 -14.10 7.92 -20.88
C ILE A 37 -12.96 8.05 -21.90
N CYS A 38 -13.29 8.17 -23.19
CA CYS A 38 -12.28 8.38 -24.24
C CYS A 38 -11.48 9.68 -24.04
N GLN A 39 -12.13 10.79 -23.67
CA GLN A 39 -11.46 12.05 -23.36
C GLN A 39 -10.51 11.90 -22.16
N ILE A 40 -10.92 11.22 -21.10
CA ILE A 40 -10.10 10.96 -19.91
C ILE A 40 -8.89 10.10 -20.28
N GLU A 41 -9.09 8.96 -20.95
CA GLU A 41 -8.00 8.04 -21.32
C GLU A 41 -6.96 8.66 -22.26
N ARG A 42 -7.35 9.70 -23.01
CA ARG A 42 -6.46 10.49 -23.88
C ARG A 42 -5.84 11.70 -23.19
N GLY A 43 -6.11 11.90 -21.89
CA GLY A 43 -5.59 13.01 -21.09
C GLY A 43 -6.19 14.37 -21.46
N ARG A 44 -7.34 14.41 -22.15
CA ARG A 44 -8.00 15.66 -22.56
C ARG A 44 -8.80 16.30 -21.41
N CYS A 45 -9.33 15.48 -20.51
CA CYS A 45 -9.96 15.93 -19.26
C CYS A 45 -9.60 15.00 -18.10
N VAL A 46 -10.00 15.39 -16.89
CA VAL A 46 -9.89 14.59 -15.66
C VAL A 46 -11.27 14.10 -15.21
N PRO A 47 -11.37 12.93 -14.58
CA PRO A 47 -12.63 12.45 -14.02
C PRO A 47 -13.11 13.39 -12.88
N GLY A 48 -14.39 13.74 -12.89
CA GLY A 48 -15.02 14.50 -11.80
C GLY A 48 -15.26 13.63 -10.55
N SER A 49 -15.57 14.27 -9.42
CA SER A 49 -15.76 13.61 -8.12
C SER A 49 -16.78 12.47 -8.15
N ARG A 50 -17.96 12.69 -8.74
CA ARG A 50 -19.00 11.65 -8.89
C ARG A 50 -18.48 10.41 -9.63
N LEU A 51 -17.71 10.62 -10.70
CA LEU A 51 -17.17 9.52 -11.50
C LEU A 51 -16.10 8.76 -10.72
N LEU A 52 -15.27 9.45 -9.94
CA LEU A 52 -14.28 8.83 -9.05
C LEU A 52 -14.94 7.99 -7.96
N CYS A 53 -16.04 8.45 -7.35
CA CYS A 53 -16.79 7.65 -6.39
C CYS A 53 -17.30 6.34 -7.02
N LEU A 54 -17.93 6.43 -8.20
CA LEU A 54 -18.42 5.25 -8.91
C LEU A 54 -17.29 4.28 -9.30
N MET A 55 -16.13 4.79 -9.71
CA MET A 55 -14.94 3.97 -9.98
C MET A 55 -14.49 3.19 -8.73
N ARG A 56 -14.53 3.82 -7.55
CA ARG A 56 -14.20 3.14 -6.29
C ARG A 56 -15.27 2.11 -5.92
N GLU A 57 -16.54 2.51 -5.95
CA GLU A 57 -17.66 1.70 -5.47
C GLU A 57 -17.93 0.48 -6.36
N GLN A 58 -17.90 0.64 -7.68
CA GLN A 58 -18.24 -0.44 -8.62
C GLN A 58 -17.06 -1.30 -9.01
N PHE A 59 -15.85 -0.74 -9.03
CA PHE A 59 -14.65 -1.41 -9.56
C PHE A 59 -13.52 -1.56 -8.54
N GLY A 60 -13.68 -1.06 -7.31
CA GLY A 60 -12.65 -1.15 -6.28
C GLY A 60 -11.38 -0.36 -6.61
N ILE A 61 -11.46 0.66 -7.46
CA ILE A 61 -10.28 1.41 -7.91
C ILE A 61 -9.72 2.27 -6.76
N ASP A 62 -8.42 2.13 -6.46
CA ASP A 62 -7.70 3.05 -5.57
C ASP A 62 -7.58 4.42 -6.23
N ILE A 63 -8.38 5.37 -5.76
CA ILE A 63 -8.44 6.74 -6.28
C ILE A 63 -7.14 7.50 -5.99
N THR A 64 -6.49 7.23 -4.86
CA THR A 64 -5.20 7.84 -4.52
C THR A 64 -4.14 7.41 -5.53
N TRP A 65 -4.08 6.12 -5.84
CA TRP A 65 -3.20 5.61 -6.90
C TRP A 65 -3.57 6.14 -8.28
N LEU A 66 -4.86 6.19 -8.61
CA LEU A 66 -5.33 6.67 -9.92
C LEU A 66 -4.92 8.12 -10.16
N LEU A 67 -5.09 9.00 -9.18
CA LEU A 67 -4.79 10.43 -9.33
C LEU A 67 -3.30 10.74 -9.18
N SER A 68 -2.62 10.13 -8.21
CA SER A 68 -1.23 10.49 -7.88
C SER A 68 -0.18 9.57 -8.52
N GLY A 69 -0.56 8.38 -8.99
CA GLY A 69 0.37 7.31 -9.38
C GLY A 69 1.01 6.58 -8.19
N HIS A 70 0.75 7.03 -6.97
CA HIS A 70 1.23 6.44 -5.74
C HIS A 70 0.01 5.87 -5.02
N SER A 71 0.01 4.58 -4.75
CA SER A 71 -1.03 4.03 -3.88
C SER A 71 -0.80 4.60 -2.48
N ALA A 72 -1.83 4.57 -1.64
CA ALA A 72 -1.69 4.84 -0.20
C ALA A 72 -0.72 3.86 0.53
N SER A 73 0.16 3.19 -0.22
CA SER A 73 1.41 2.59 0.22
C SER A 73 2.39 3.56 0.88
N THR A 74 2.12 4.86 1.05
CA THR A 74 3.01 5.72 1.87
C THR A 74 3.18 5.17 3.28
N SER A 75 2.12 4.61 3.88
CA SER A 75 2.23 3.86 5.14
C SER A 75 3.06 2.58 4.97
N SER A 76 2.94 1.90 3.82
CA SER A 76 3.74 0.72 3.48
C SER A 76 5.21 1.03 3.16
N SER A 77 5.55 2.19 2.59
CA SER A 77 6.91 2.55 2.19
C SER A 77 7.72 3.05 3.37
N LEU A 78 7.12 3.83 4.28
CA LEU A 78 7.75 4.17 5.55
C LEU A 78 7.95 2.94 6.42
N LEU A 79 6.91 2.10 6.57
CA LEU A 79 7.02 0.83 7.28
C LEU A 79 8.09 -0.09 6.65
N LYS A 80 8.13 -0.19 5.31
CA LYS A 80 9.18 -0.95 4.61
C LYS A 80 10.57 -0.39 4.87
N ARG A 81 10.73 0.94 4.91
CA ARG A 81 12.02 1.58 5.24
C ARG A 81 12.43 1.32 6.68
N GLU A 82 11.49 1.40 7.62
CA GLU A 82 11.73 1.11 9.03
C GLU A 82 12.13 -0.36 9.25
N ILE A 83 11.41 -1.30 8.64
CA ILE A 83 11.75 -2.73 8.67
C ILE A 83 13.12 -2.98 8.04
N ALA A 84 13.41 -2.37 6.88
CA ALA A 84 14.70 -2.52 6.22
C ALA A 84 15.86 -1.96 7.07
N ALA A 85 15.65 -0.82 7.74
CA ALA A 85 16.63 -0.26 8.67
C ALA A 85 16.88 -1.20 9.86
N LEU A 86 15.82 -1.72 10.48
CA LEU A 86 15.93 -2.65 11.61
C LEU A 86 16.71 -3.92 11.24
N VAL A 87 16.49 -4.47 10.05
CA VAL A 87 17.23 -5.64 9.55
C VAL A 87 18.71 -5.31 9.31
N ALA A 88 19.00 -4.14 8.74
CA ALA A 88 20.38 -3.70 8.53
C ALA A 88 21.14 -3.46 9.85
N ASP A 89 20.46 -2.89 10.84
CA ASP A 89 21.03 -2.66 12.17
C ASP A 89 21.26 -3.99 12.89
N TYR A 90 20.34 -4.95 12.77
CA TYR A 90 20.54 -6.31 13.28
C TYR A 90 21.76 -6.97 12.66
N ASP A 91 21.95 -6.89 11.35
CA ASP A 91 23.09 -7.51 10.66
C ASP A 91 24.44 -6.98 11.15
N ARG A 92 24.52 -5.64 11.34
CA ARG A 92 25.71 -4.92 11.83
C ARG A 92 25.99 -5.07 13.33
N ALA A 93 24.98 -5.44 14.12
CA ALA A 93 25.14 -5.59 15.56
C ALA A 93 26.10 -6.73 15.94
N ASP A 94 26.76 -6.57 17.08
CA ASP A 94 27.58 -7.62 17.68
C ASP A 94 26.69 -8.71 18.34
N ALA A 95 27.32 -9.76 18.90
CA ALA A 95 26.59 -10.89 19.47
C ALA A 95 25.64 -10.48 20.60
N ASN A 96 26.04 -9.52 21.43
CA ASN A 96 25.22 -9.01 22.53
C ASN A 96 24.05 -8.17 22.00
N GLY A 97 24.29 -7.30 21.01
CA GLY A 97 23.26 -6.49 20.36
C GLY A 97 22.20 -7.35 19.65
N LYS A 98 22.62 -8.40 18.95
CA LYS A 98 21.70 -9.37 18.32
C LYS A 98 20.82 -10.07 19.36
N ALA A 99 21.42 -10.55 20.45
CA ALA A 99 20.68 -11.19 21.55
C ALA A 99 19.65 -10.25 22.18
N PHE A 100 20.01 -8.97 22.37
CA PHE A 100 19.12 -7.96 22.93
C PHE A 100 17.95 -7.61 21.99
N LEU A 101 18.20 -7.47 20.68
CA LEU A 101 17.17 -7.23 19.68
C LEU A 101 16.16 -8.38 19.60
N ILE A 102 16.64 -9.62 19.60
CA ILE A 102 15.79 -10.83 19.62
C ILE A 102 14.94 -10.87 20.88
N TYR A 103 15.57 -10.70 22.06
CA TYR A 103 14.85 -10.72 23.34
C TYR A 103 13.75 -9.66 23.38
N THR A 104 14.05 -8.42 22.98
CA THR A 104 13.10 -7.32 22.96
C THR A 104 11.95 -7.59 22.00
N ALA A 105 12.24 -8.11 20.80
CA ALA A 105 11.22 -8.48 19.81
C ALA A 105 10.29 -9.59 20.33
N SER A 106 10.86 -10.65 20.91
CA SER A 106 10.09 -11.74 21.55
C SER A 106 9.24 -11.22 22.71
N PHE A 107 9.81 -10.45 23.62
CA PHE A 107 9.10 -9.87 24.77
C PHE A 107 7.91 -9.00 24.34
N LEU A 108 8.09 -8.13 23.34
CA LEU A 108 7.03 -7.27 22.83
C LEU A 108 5.97 -8.04 22.03
N ALA A 109 6.35 -9.11 21.33
CA ALA A 109 5.42 -9.98 20.61
C ALA A 109 4.57 -10.85 21.55
N GLU A 110 5.17 -11.30 22.65
CA GLU A 110 4.52 -12.12 23.70
C GLU A 110 3.62 -11.28 24.62
N GLY A 111 3.79 -9.96 24.67
CA GLY A 111 3.01 -9.01 25.49
C GLY A 111 1.50 -8.91 25.21
N LYS A 112 0.92 -9.84 24.44
CA LYS A 112 -0.53 -9.99 24.30
C LYS A 112 -1.19 -11.06 25.16
N GLU A 113 -0.49 -11.97 25.86
CA GLU A 113 -1.09 -12.85 26.90
C GLU A 113 -0.08 -13.17 28.04
N GLN A 114 -0.57 -13.28 29.29
CA GLN A 114 0.14 -13.39 30.61
C GLN A 114 1.23 -14.49 30.72
N LYS A 115 2.19 -14.57 31.70
CA LYS A 115 2.56 -13.98 33.02
C LYS A 115 4.06 -14.34 33.27
N PRO A 116 4.81 -13.72 34.21
CA PRO A 116 6.27 -13.87 34.31
C PRO A 116 6.70 -15.25 34.82
N GLY A 117 7.48 -15.97 34.01
CA GLY A 117 8.19 -17.19 34.39
C GLY A 117 9.54 -16.88 35.03
N THR A 118 9.77 -17.42 36.22
CA THR A 118 10.92 -17.22 37.09
C THR A 118 12.27 -17.51 36.39
N ILE A 119 13.24 -16.60 36.55
CA ILE A 119 14.65 -16.85 36.20
C ILE A 119 15.18 -17.98 37.12
N PRO A 120 15.68 -19.11 36.59
CA PRO A 120 16.36 -20.09 37.43
C PRO A 120 17.70 -19.48 37.87
N THR A 121 17.81 -19.13 39.14
CA THR A 121 19.11 -18.86 39.76
C THR A 121 19.88 -20.17 39.84
N LYS A 122 20.94 -20.31 39.02
CA LYS A 122 21.93 -21.37 39.25
C LYS A 122 22.55 -21.13 40.63
N LYS A 123 22.16 -21.94 41.61
CA LYS A 123 22.92 -22.12 42.85
C LYS A 123 24.25 -22.79 42.48
N THR A 124 25.32 -22.02 42.46
CA THR A 124 26.68 -22.55 42.53
C THR A 124 26.91 -22.98 43.97
N GLY A 125 26.79 -24.29 44.23
CA GLY A 125 27.12 -24.90 45.51
C GLY A 125 28.61 -25.24 45.56
N ARG A 126 29.26 -24.72 46.60
CA ARG A 126 30.49 -25.14 47.31
C ARG A 126 31.46 -26.08 46.61
#